data_AF-A0A7X2MLY9-F1
#
_entry.id   AF-A0A7X2MLY9-F1
#
_cell.length_a   1.000
_cell.length_b   1.000
_cell.length_c   1.000
_cell.angle_alpha   90.00
_cell.angle_beta   90.00
_cell.angle_gamma   90.00
#
_symmetry.space_group_name_H-M   'P 1'
#
loop_
_entity.id
_entity.type
_entity.pdbx_description
1 polymer ?
#
loop_
_entity_poly.entity_id
_entity_poly.type
_entity_poly.pdbx_seq_one_letter_code
_entity_poly.pdbx_strand_id
1 'polypeptide(L)'
;FLLKSFQEGEWRFNVPVLWDNYTTISGWQPVPAWNHPALFIRGGDSSYLDNSYRDALLQQFPAAQAHVIGGAGHWVHAEKPDAVLRSVRRFFAL
;
A
#
# COMPACT_ATOMS: atom_id res chain seq x y z
N PHE A 1 1.55 6.68 14.64
CA PHE A 1 0.94 5.35 14.48
C PHE A 1 1.61 4.30 15.37
N LEU A 2 2.94 4.13 15.34
CA LEU A 2 3.64 3.11 16.13
C LEU A 2 3.41 3.23 17.65
N LEU A 3 3.57 4.44 18.22
CA LEU A 3 3.38 4.68 19.66
C LEU A 3 1.92 4.46 20.14
N LYS A 4 0.93 4.50 19.25
CA LYS A 4 -0.48 4.18 19.62
C LYS A 4 -0.67 2.69 19.92
N SER A 5 0.30 1.87 19.52
CA SER A 5 0.28 0.43 19.72
C SER A 5 1.12 -0.03 20.89
N PHE A 6 1.70 0.90 21.65
CA PHE A 6 2.30 0.62 22.95
C PHE A 6 1.29 1.01 24.03
N GLN A 7 0.80 0.03 24.79
CA GLN A 7 -0.21 0.22 25.82
C GLN A 7 0.20 -0.56 27.07
N GLU A 8 0.11 0.08 28.23
CA GLU A 8 0.37 -0.54 29.54
C GLU A 8 1.77 -1.19 29.67
N GLY A 9 2.77 -0.62 29.00
CA GLY A 9 4.15 -1.15 29.03
C GLY A 9 4.44 -2.25 28.01
N GLU A 10 3.43 -2.64 27.21
CA GLU A 10 3.55 -3.72 26.24
C GLU A 10 3.21 -3.27 24.81
N TRP A 11 3.83 -3.93 23.83
CA TRP A 11 3.45 -3.76 22.42
C TRP A 11 2.23 -4.61 22.10
N ARG A 12 1.24 -4.02 21.42
CA ARG A 12 0.04 -4.73 20.95
C ARG A 12 0.34 -5.79 19.87
N PHE A 13 1.50 -5.71 19.22
CA PHE A 13 1.95 -6.67 18.23
C PHE A 13 3.18 -7.40 18.73
N ASN A 14 3.35 -8.65 18.28
CA ASN A 14 4.46 -9.52 18.65
C ASN A 14 5.76 -9.04 17.98
N VAL A 15 6.44 -8.08 18.62
CA VAL A 15 7.67 -7.47 18.11
C VAL A 15 8.77 -8.51 17.83
N PRO A 16 9.05 -9.49 18.72
CA PRO A 16 10.04 -10.52 18.43
C PRO A 16 9.78 -11.28 17.13
N VAL A 17 8.54 -11.73 16.91
CA VAL A 17 8.19 -12.48 15.68
C VAL A 17 8.30 -11.60 14.43
N LEU A 18 7.86 -10.34 14.50
CA LEU A 18 8.00 -9.41 13.38
C LEU A 18 9.47 -9.15 13.03
N TRP A 19 10.33 -9.07 14.04
CA TRP A 19 11.77 -8.91 13.86
C TRP A 19 12.38 -10.13 13.17
N ASP A 20 12.11 -11.33 13.69
CA ASP A 20 12.67 -12.58 13.16
C ASP A 20 12.18 -12.90 11.74
N ASN A 21 11.02 -12.38 11.34
CA ASN A 21 10.41 -12.63 10.03
C ASN A 21 10.44 -11.41 9.10
N TYR A 22 11.19 -10.37 9.42
CA TYR A 22 11.16 -9.12 8.66
C TYR A 22 11.50 -9.32 7.17
N THR A 23 12.48 -10.16 6.86
CA THR A 23 12.85 -10.51 5.47
C THR A 23 11.69 -11.16 4.72
N THR A 24 10.94 -12.05 5.36
CA THR A 24 9.76 -12.70 4.77
C THR A 24 8.63 -11.69 4.53
N ILE A 25 8.42 -10.77 5.47
CA ILE A 25 7.35 -9.76 5.40
C ILE A 25 7.64 -8.70 4.33
N SER A 26 8.89 -8.25 4.25
CA SER A 26 9.33 -7.22 3.30
C SER A 26 9.71 -7.78 1.93
N GLY A 27 9.93 -9.09 1.84
CA GLY A 27 10.23 -9.79 0.61
C GLY A 27 9.06 -9.80 -0.37
N TRP A 28 9.38 -10.13 -1.62
CA TRP A 28 8.40 -10.32 -2.68
C TRP A 28 8.72 -11.59 -3.45
N GLN A 29 7.67 -12.28 -3.88
CA GLN A 29 7.74 -13.42 -4.78
C GLN A 29 6.59 -13.30 -5.79
N PRO A 30 6.80 -13.73 -7.05
CA PRO A 30 5.72 -13.75 -8.03
C PRO A 30 4.56 -14.61 -7.54
N VAL A 31 3.34 -14.08 -7.64
CA VAL A 31 2.09 -14.83 -7.41
C VAL A 31 1.30 -14.96 -8.71
N PRO A 32 0.36 -15.92 -8.81
CA PRO A 32 -0.55 -16.00 -9.96
C PRO A 32 -1.30 -14.68 -10.20
N ALA A 33 -1.57 -14.38 -11.46
CA ALA A 33 -2.26 -13.15 -11.84
C ALA A 33 -3.66 -13.06 -11.21
N TRP A 34 -3.93 -11.91 -10.60
CA TRP A 34 -5.24 -11.50 -10.13
C TRP A 34 -5.99 -10.80 -11.26
N ASN A 35 -6.85 -11.54 -11.95
CA ASN A 35 -7.55 -11.07 -13.16
C ASN A 35 -8.79 -10.18 -12.88
N HIS A 36 -8.95 -9.68 -11.65
CA HIS A 36 -10.04 -8.77 -11.29
C HIS A 36 -9.53 -7.34 -11.12
N PRO A 37 -10.42 -6.33 -11.21
CA PRO A 37 -10.05 -4.95 -10.96
C PRO A 37 -9.34 -4.77 -9.61
N ALA A 38 -8.25 -4.02 -9.63
CA ALA A 38 -7.48 -3.69 -8.43
C ALA A 38 -7.06 -2.22 -8.47
N LEU A 39 -7.41 -1.44 -7.45
CA LEU A 39 -7.03 -0.04 -7.33
C LEU A 39 -5.71 0.11 -6.59
N PHE A 40 -4.73 0.74 -7.23
CA PHE A 40 -3.47 1.16 -6.64
C PHE A 40 -3.48 2.67 -6.48
N ILE A 41 -3.28 3.17 -5.25
CA ILE A 41 -3.18 4.60 -4.96
C ILE A 41 -1.78 4.89 -4.45
N ARG A 42 -1.04 5.76 -5.15
CA ARG A 42 0.30 6.22 -4.70
C ARG A 42 0.34 7.73 -4.56
N GLY A 43 1.16 8.21 -3.63
CA GLY A 43 1.51 9.62 -3.54
C GLY A 43 2.52 9.99 -4.62
N GLY A 44 2.35 11.15 -5.24
CA GLY A 44 3.24 11.65 -6.28
C GLY A 44 4.68 11.83 -5.81
N ASP A 45 4.86 12.15 -4.52
CA ASP A 45 6.16 12.44 -3.90
C ASP A 45 6.75 11.20 -3.20
N SER A 46 6.12 10.04 -3.36
CA SER A 46 6.58 8.76 -2.82
C SER A 46 7.41 7.98 -3.84
N SER A 47 8.48 7.32 -3.38
CA SER A 47 9.27 6.37 -4.19
C SER A 47 8.61 4.99 -4.31
N TYR A 48 7.54 4.72 -3.56
CA TYR A 48 6.80 3.46 -3.66
C TYR A 48 5.98 3.40 -4.95
N LEU A 49 5.93 2.20 -5.55
CA LEU A 49 5.28 1.99 -6.87
C LEU A 49 5.85 2.94 -7.94
N ASP A 50 7.17 3.11 -7.93
CA ASP A 50 7.88 3.74 -9.02
C ASP A 50 7.67 2.98 -10.35
N ASN A 51 7.87 3.67 -11.47
CA ASN A 51 7.67 3.13 -12.82
C ASN A 51 8.52 1.90 -13.11
N SER A 52 9.67 1.75 -12.43
CA SER A 52 10.52 0.55 -12.51
C SER A 52 9.80 -0.74 -12.11
N TYR A 53 8.75 -0.67 -11.29
CA TYR A 53 7.97 -1.84 -10.86
C TYR A 53 6.73 -2.11 -11.71
N ARG A 54 6.46 -1.28 -12.73
CA ARG A 54 5.22 -1.33 -13.52
C ARG A 54 4.99 -2.69 -14.18
N ASP A 55 6.02 -3.27 -14.76
CA ASP A 55 5.89 -4.55 -15.48
C ASP A 55 5.58 -5.71 -14.52
N ALA A 56 6.27 -5.76 -13.38
CA ALA A 56 6.01 -6.75 -12.32
C ALA A 56 4.60 -6.59 -11.71
N LEU A 57 4.11 -5.36 -11.60
CA LEU A 57 2.75 -5.08 -11.16
C LEU A 57 1.73 -5.59 -12.18
N LEU A 58 1.89 -5.27 -13.47
CA LEU A 58 0.94 -5.66 -14.51
C LEU A 58 0.93 -7.18 -14.78
N GLN A 59 2.04 -7.87 -14.55
CA GLN A 59 2.08 -9.34 -14.58
C GLN A 59 1.17 -9.99 -13.53
N GLN A 60 1.08 -9.38 -12.33
CA GLN A 60 0.27 -9.92 -11.23
C GLN A 60 -1.12 -9.30 -11.15
N PHE A 61 -1.32 -8.09 -11.69
CA PHE A 61 -2.58 -7.35 -11.66
C PHE A 61 -2.86 -6.75 -13.05
N PRO A 62 -3.24 -7.57 -14.05
CA PRO A 62 -3.47 -7.10 -15.42
C PRO A 62 -4.63 -6.09 -15.54
N ALA A 63 -5.60 -6.14 -14.62
CA ALA A 63 -6.72 -5.19 -14.54
C ALA A 63 -6.47 -4.06 -13.52
N ALA A 64 -5.20 -3.72 -13.24
CA ALA A 64 -4.85 -2.67 -12.31
C ALA A 64 -5.31 -1.28 -12.79
N GLN A 65 -5.89 -0.51 -11.88
CA GLN A 65 -6.16 0.91 -12.03
C GLN A 65 -5.21 1.67 -11.09
N ALA A 66 -4.30 2.47 -11.63
CA ALA A 66 -3.38 3.27 -10.83
C ALA A 66 -3.85 4.72 -10.74
N HIS A 67 -3.87 5.28 -9.52
CA HIS A 67 -4.15 6.68 -9.27
C HIS A 67 -3.01 7.32 -8.49
N VAL A 68 -2.45 8.41 -9.05
CA VAL A 68 -1.39 9.18 -8.41
C VAL A 68 -2.01 10.43 -7.78
N ILE A 69 -1.84 10.60 -6.48
CA ILE A 69 -2.27 11.80 -5.75
C ILE A 69 -1.08 12.74 -5.63
N GLY A 70 -1.11 13.86 -6.36
CA GLY A 70 -0.04 14.86 -6.33
C GLY A 70 0.06 15.57 -4.98
N GLY A 71 1.29 15.95 -4.60
CA GLY A 71 1.58 16.64 -3.34
C GLY A 71 1.33 15.77 -2.11
N ALA A 72 1.51 14.46 -2.24
CA ALA A 72 1.40 13.49 -1.16
C ALA A 72 2.59 12.53 -1.20
N GLY A 73 3.16 12.24 -0.03
CA GLY A 73 4.21 11.26 0.18
C GLY A 73 3.67 9.84 0.37
N HIS A 74 4.31 9.07 1.25
CA HIS A 74 3.98 7.66 1.46
C HIS A 74 2.65 7.45 2.18
N TRP A 75 2.27 8.33 3.11
CA TRP A 75 1.03 8.21 3.88
C TRP A 75 -0.11 8.97 3.22
N VAL A 76 -0.43 8.59 1.98
CA VAL A 76 -1.40 9.27 1.11
C VAL A 76 -2.75 9.50 1.78
N HIS A 77 -3.22 8.54 2.56
CA HIS A 77 -4.49 8.61 3.29
C HIS A 77 -4.46 9.58 4.48
N ALA A 78 -3.30 9.81 5.09
CA ALA A 78 -3.14 10.79 6.16
C ALA A 78 -2.95 12.21 5.59
N GLU A 79 -2.26 12.33 4.44
CA GLU A 79 -1.91 13.60 3.83
C GLU A 79 -3.04 14.19 2.96
N LYS A 80 -3.73 13.33 2.20
CA LYS A 80 -4.81 13.70 1.27
C LYS A 80 -6.02 12.76 1.40
N PRO A 81 -6.64 12.67 2.60
CA PRO A 81 -7.74 11.74 2.88
C PRO A 81 -8.90 11.85 1.86
N ASP A 82 -9.30 13.07 1.51
CA ASP A 82 -10.42 13.29 0.58
C ASP A 82 -10.11 12.77 -0.83
N ALA A 83 -8.86 12.91 -1.28
CA ALA A 83 -8.45 12.40 -2.58
C ALA A 83 -8.48 10.87 -2.60
N VAL A 84 -7.98 10.22 -1.55
CA VAL A 84 -8.06 8.77 -1.38
C VAL A 84 -9.51 8.30 -1.38
N LEU A 85 -10.38 8.94 -0.59
CA LEU A 85 -11.79 8.58 -0.51
C LEU A 85 -12.51 8.73 -1.86
N ARG A 86 -12.22 9.79 -2.63
CA ARG A 86 -12.76 9.95 -3.98
C ARG A 86 -12.32 8.82 -4.91
N SER A 87 -11.06 8.41 -4.87
CA SER A 87 -10.56 7.29 -5.69
C SER A 87 -11.23 5.97 -5.31
N VAL A 88 -11.37 5.69 -4.01
CA VAL A 88 -12.04 4.48 -3.51
C VAL A 88 -13.51 4.46 -3.91
N ARG A 89 -14.24 5.56 -3.70
CA ARG A 89 -15.65 5.68 -4.10
C ARG A 89 -15.85 5.47 -5.59
N ARG A 90 -15.03 6.12 -6.43
CA ARG A 90 -15.05 5.94 -7.88
C ARG A 90 -14.81 4.48 -8.29
N PHE A 91 -13.89 3.79 -7.63
CA PHE A 91 -13.59 2.39 -7.93
C PHE A 91 -14.76 1.45 -7.59
N PHE A 92 -15.45 1.69 -6.48
CA PHE A 92 -16.63 0.91 -6.09
C PHE A 92 -17.95 1.43 -6.68
N ALA A 93 -17.92 2.49 -7.49
CA ALA A 93 -19.09 3.18 -8.01
C ALA A 93 -20.10 3.60 -6.91
N LEU A 94 -19.58 4.06 -5.76
CA LEU A 94 -20.32 4.64 -4.64
C LEU A 94 -20.38 6.17 -4.75
#